data_AF-A0A7W8K969-F1
#
_entry.id   AF-A0A7W8K969-F1
#
_cell.length_a   1.000
_cell.length_b   1.000
_cell.length_c   1.000
_cell.angle_alpha   90.00
_cell.angle_beta   90.00
_cell.angle_gamma   90.00
#
_symmetry.space_group_name_H-M   'P 1'
#
loop_
_entity.id
_entity.type
_entity.pdbx_description
1 polymer ?
#
loop_
_entity_poly.entity_id
_entity_poly.type
_entity_poly.pdbx_seq_one_letter_code
_entity_poly.pdbx_strand_id
1 'polypeptide(L)'
;MKSKISPPFFPLRWRDLDNHTKARLHKLYQNYKAIRSVSLTYVQLDGFIFIQSSDPDVRESIVATAKLKEEPAFGLGMEKSVLSLLRKQPQNFSDGKIYDVACAIRVHLFGSSEPLRTSDLSIKHLPWLRIPPPGKSDPVFHSFKVFNSANPIWDAINIFIIMLVSHPFSDGNGRTGRVLVNAFLRDRAGFDAHIMPLSEILRCSKGIFEEMLARGHADGNYYPLTIFLVDLFEQYIKYASEIICVKDPIAIDFINSNKVNNFRERQFDLNAISPFTISWGELCEQIPSSKSIDLIQEAARKILEFGEIEYAFSLLSVFEENANRTAITFVVNSERGEELRALFREIRYSLPEIDIFELLIRTNDPVIDAKIIINISTFYLTEICDVNDALLLIYDFK
;
A
#
# COMPACT_ATOMS: atom_id res chain seq x y z
N MET A 1 23.71 -34.15 -5.36
CA MET A 1 22.66 -34.25 -4.31
C MET A 1 21.35 -34.64 -4.98
N LYS A 2 20.60 -35.60 -4.43
CA LYS A 2 19.23 -35.88 -4.90
C LYS A 2 18.34 -34.68 -4.57
N SER A 3 17.50 -34.24 -5.50
CA SER A 3 16.53 -33.18 -5.24
C SER A 3 15.57 -33.61 -4.13
N LYS A 4 15.36 -32.74 -3.14
CA LYS A 4 14.37 -32.96 -2.08
C LYS A 4 13.07 -32.26 -2.49
N ILE A 5 11.95 -32.96 -2.37
CA ILE A 5 10.61 -32.38 -2.58
C ILE A 5 10.18 -31.74 -1.26
N SER A 6 9.71 -30.48 -1.32
CA SER A 6 9.16 -29.81 -0.15
C SER A 6 7.85 -30.48 0.29
N PRO A 7 7.68 -30.77 1.59
CA PRO A 7 6.43 -31.34 2.07
C PRO A 7 5.28 -30.34 1.92
N PRO A 8 4.04 -30.82 1.68
CA PRO A 8 2.87 -29.94 1.66
C PRO A 8 2.65 -29.32 3.05
N PHE A 9 2.26 -28.04 3.08
CA PHE A 9 1.81 -27.40 4.30
C PHE A 9 0.33 -27.66 4.52
N PHE A 10 -0.01 -28.16 5.71
CA PHE A 10 -1.38 -28.22 6.20
C PHE A 10 -1.49 -27.32 7.44
N PRO A 11 -2.41 -26.33 7.43
CA PRO A 11 -2.60 -25.43 8.56
C PRO A 11 -2.81 -26.17 9.87
N LEU A 12 -2.14 -25.70 10.92
CA LEU A 12 -2.44 -26.14 12.28
C LEU A 12 -3.86 -25.70 12.64
N ARG A 13 -4.66 -26.63 13.16
CA ARG A 13 -6.04 -26.30 13.53
C ARG A 13 -6.00 -25.46 14.80
N TRP A 14 -6.86 -24.45 14.88
CA TRP A 14 -7.00 -23.60 16.07
C TRP A 14 -7.08 -24.40 17.38
N ARG A 15 -7.84 -25.51 17.37
CA ARG A 15 -8.02 -26.36 18.55
C ARG A 15 -6.72 -27.00 19.05
N ASP A 16 -5.74 -27.20 18.17
CA ASP A 16 -4.47 -27.88 18.45
C ASP A 16 -3.42 -26.93 19.04
N LEU A 17 -3.69 -25.61 19.08
CA LEU A 17 -2.81 -24.63 19.73
C LEU A 17 -2.85 -24.74 21.26
N ASP A 18 -1.73 -24.47 21.90
CA ASP A 18 -1.66 -24.35 23.35
C ASP A 18 -2.44 -23.11 23.86
N ASN A 19 -2.82 -23.13 25.14
CA ASN A 19 -3.64 -22.08 25.73
C ASN A 19 -2.94 -20.71 25.76
N HIS A 20 -1.61 -20.70 25.89
CA HIS A 20 -0.84 -19.46 25.90
C HIS A 20 -0.87 -18.80 24.51
N THR A 21 -0.63 -19.56 23.45
CA THR A 21 -0.73 -19.08 22.06
C THR A 21 -2.15 -18.62 21.72
N LYS A 22 -3.19 -19.35 22.14
CA LYS A 22 -4.59 -18.92 21.97
C LYS A 22 -4.87 -17.60 22.67
N ALA A 23 -4.41 -17.42 23.90
CA ALA A 23 -4.61 -16.19 24.68
C ALA A 23 -3.89 -14.99 24.02
N ARG A 24 -2.65 -15.19 23.55
CA ARG A 24 -1.89 -14.20 22.77
C ARG A 24 -2.64 -13.75 21.53
N LEU A 25 -3.05 -14.69 20.68
CA LEU A 25 -3.84 -14.40 19.47
C LEU A 25 -5.13 -13.67 19.82
N HIS A 26 -5.82 -14.06 20.88
CA HIS A 26 -7.05 -13.38 21.30
C HIS A 26 -6.79 -11.91 21.67
N LYS A 27 -5.75 -11.64 22.47
CA LYS A 27 -5.31 -10.27 22.80
C LYS A 27 -4.90 -9.48 21.56
N LEU A 28 -4.13 -10.10 20.66
CA LEU A 28 -3.74 -9.53 19.38
C LEU A 28 -4.96 -9.09 18.57
N TYR A 29 -5.96 -9.96 18.45
CA TYR A 29 -7.18 -9.64 17.70
C TYR A 29 -7.98 -8.51 18.36
N GLN A 30 -8.08 -8.46 19.68
CA GLN A 30 -8.72 -7.32 20.36
C GLN A 30 -7.99 -5.99 20.08
N ASN A 31 -6.67 -5.98 20.13
CA ASN A 31 -5.88 -4.79 19.80
C ASN A 31 -6.01 -4.41 18.33
N TYR A 32 -6.06 -5.39 17.42
CA TYR A 32 -6.31 -5.15 16.01
C TYR A 32 -7.67 -4.46 15.77
N LYS A 33 -8.70 -4.84 16.54
CA LYS A 33 -9.99 -4.14 16.48
C LYS A 33 -9.90 -2.67 16.89
N ALA A 34 -8.96 -2.32 17.77
CA ALA A 34 -8.80 -0.95 18.25
C ALA A 34 -8.21 -0.02 17.16
N ILE A 35 -7.39 -0.54 16.25
CA ILE A 35 -6.75 0.23 15.18
C ILE A 35 -7.49 0.15 13.83
N ARG A 36 -8.65 -0.52 13.80
CA ARG A 36 -9.39 -0.89 12.58
C ARG A 36 -9.81 0.26 11.65
N SER A 37 -9.79 1.49 12.14
CA SER A 37 -10.28 2.68 11.41
C SER A 37 -9.17 3.51 10.77
N VAL A 38 -7.90 3.17 10.98
CA VAL A 38 -6.76 4.00 10.52
C VAL A 38 -5.69 3.09 9.93
N SER A 39 -5.27 3.38 8.69
CA SER A 39 -4.06 2.81 8.11
C SER A 39 -2.92 3.81 8.29
N LEU A 40 -1.74 3.33 8.69
CA LEU A 40 -0.55 4.19 8.79
C LEU A 40 -0.07 4.62 7.40
N THR A 41 0.51 5.82 7.31
CA THR A 41 1.20 6.31 6.10
C THR A 41 2.58 5.66 5.96
N TYR A 42 3.23 5.80 4.80
CA TYR A 42 4.61 5.31 4.64
C TYR A 42 5.59 5.97 5.60
N VAL A 43 5.49 7.30 5.77
CA VAL A 43 6.31 8.05 6.75
C VAL A 43 6.16 7.49 8.16
N GLN A 44 4.93 7.14 8.55
CA GLN A 44 4.68 6.51 9.84
C GLN A 44 5.23 5.07 9.89
N LEU A 45 5.22 4.34 8.79
CA LEU A 45 5.75 2.97 8.74
C LEU A 45 7.27 2.92 8.75
N ASP A 46 7.96 3.96 8.29
CA ASP A 46 9.44 4.01 8.32
C ASP A 46 10.00 4.02 9.75
N GLY A 47 9.20 4.47 10.72
CA GLY A 47 9.54 4.38 12.14
C GLY A 47 9.29 3.01 12.77
N PHE A 48 8.69 2.04 12.06
CA PHE A 48 8.42 0.72 12.59
C PHE A 48 9.68 -0.15 12.63
N ILE A 49 10.12 -0.49 13.84
CA ILE A 49 11.24 -1.39 14.08
C ILE A 49 10.70 -2.70 14.64
N PHE A 50 10.99 -3.80 13.93
CA PHE A 50 10.71 -5.14 14.43
C PHE A 50 11.87 -5.66 15.28
N ILE A 51 11.58 -6.02 16.54
CA ILE A 51 12.56 -6.54 17.49
C ILE A 51 12.23 -8.01 17.76
N GLN A 52 13.01 -8.93 17.22
CA GLN A 52 12.80 -10.34 17.50
C GLN A 52 13.41 -10.75 18.84
N SER A 53 12.69 -11.61 19.58
CA SER A 53 13.17 -12.14 20.86
C SER A 53 14.33 -13.13 20.72
N SER A 54 14.45 -13.77 19.55
CA SER A 54 15.53 -14.68 19.19
C SER A 54 15.84 -14.55 17.70
N ASP A 55 17.07 -14.19 17.36
CA ASP A 55 17.50 -14.12 15.96
C ASP A 55 17.90 -15.54 15.50
N PRO A 56 17.18 -16.14 14.54
CA PRO A 56 17.72 -17.30 13.87
C PRO A 56 18.97 -16.90 13.11
N ASP A 57 19.95 -17.79 13.03
CA ASP A 57 21.07 -17.63 12.12
C ASP A 57 20.56 -17.54 10.66
N VAL A 58 20.56 -16.32 10.11
CA VAL A 58 20.09 -16.03 8.75
C VAL A 58 21.26 -16.23 7.80
N ARG A 59 21.12 -17.13 6.83
CA ARG A 59 22.18 -17.39 5.85
C ARG A 59 22.54 -16.12 5.08
N GLU A 60 23.83 -15.87 4.88
CA GLU A 60 24.33 -14.69 4.16
C GLU A 60 23.68 -14.48 2.79
N SER A 61 23.41 -15.58 2.05
CA SER A 61 22.75 -15.51 0.74
C SER A 61 21.31 -14.94 0.81
N ILE A 62 20.61 -15.15 1.93
CA ILE A 62 19.28 -14.59 2.18
C ILE A 62 19.42 -13.13 2.59
N VAL A 63 20.35 -12.80 3.49
CA VAL A 63 20.64 -11.41 3.88
C VAL A 63 20.96 -10.56 2.65
N ALA A 64 21.85 -11.04 1.77
CA ALA A 64 22.22 -10.33 0.56
C ALA A 64 21.03 -10.08 -0.37
N THR A 65 20.11 -11.04 -0.51
CA THR A 65 18.91 -10.84 -1.34
C THR A 65 17.85 -10.00 -0.65
N ALA A 66 17.72 -10.05 0.68
CA ALA A 66 16.86 -9.16 1.43
C ALA A 66 17.29 -7.70 1.24
N LYS A 67 18.60 -7.41 1.30
CA LYS A 67 19.17 -6.08 1.01
C LYS A 67 18.83 -5.59 -0.40
N LEU A 68 18.93 -6.46 -1.42
CA LEU A 68 18.55 -6.10 -2.79
C LEU A 68 17.04 -5.82 -2.97
N LYS A 69 16.20 -6.21 -2.00
CA LYS A 69 14.75 -5.95 -1.99
C LYS A 69 14.38 -4.76 -1.11
N GLU A 70 15.34 -4.03 -0.55
CA GLU A 70 15.07 -2.84 0.26
C GLU A 70 14.35 -1.75 -0.56
N GLU A 71 14.63 -1.68 -1.87
CA GLU A 71 13.93 -0.79 -2.80
C GLU A 71 12.50 -1.31 -3.11
N PRO A 72 11.45 -0.52 -2.81
CA PRO A 72 10.06 -0.96 -2.94
C PRO A 72 9.61 -1.03 -4.40
N ALA A 73 9.57 -2.23 -4.96
CA ALA A 73 8.82 -2.50 -6.20
C ALA A 73 7.31 -2.75 -5.94
N PHE A 74 6.92 -2.97 -4.68
CA PHE A 74 5.53 -3.26 -4.28
C PHE A 74 5.30 -2.96 -2.80
N GLY A 75 4.21 -2.29 -2.48
CA GLY A 75 3.93 -1.80 -1.14
C GLY A 75 2.45 -1.69 -0.78
N LEU A 76 2.21 -1.18 0.44
CA LEU A 76 0.88 -0.91 1.00
C LEU A 76 -0.07 -0.29 -0.01
N GLY A 77 0.38 0.69 -0.77
CA GLY A 77 -0.40 1.44 -1.73
C GLY A 77 -0.98 0.59 -2.86
N MET A 78 -0.18 -0.29 -3.45
CA MET A 78 -0.69 -1.30 -4.40
C MET A 78 -1.66 -2.27 -3.72
N GLU A 79 -1.39 -2.68 -2.47
CA GLU A 79 -2.33 -3.52 -1.72
C GLU A 79 -3.68 -2.82 -1.52
N LYS A 80 -3.69 -1.52 -1.14
CA LYS A 80 -4.90 -0.70 -1.00
C LYS A 80 -5.69 -0.64 -2.30
N SER A 81 -5.01 -0.34 -3.41
CA SER A 81 -5.66 -0.18 -4.72
C SER A 81 -6.32 -1.49 -5.18
N VAL A 82 -5.63 -2.64 -5.05
CA VAL A 82 -6.21 -3.94 -5.40
C VAL A 82 -7.39 -4.29 -4.48
N LEU A 83 -7.29 -4.00 -3.17
CA LEU A 83 -8.40 -4.23 -2.24
C LEU A 83 -9.63 -3.37 -2.57
N SER A 84 -9.44 -2.12 -3.00
CA SER A 84 -10.49 -1.22 -3.48
C SER A 84 -11.18 -1.79 -4.71
N LEU A 85 -10.42 -2.27 -5.70
CA LEU A 85 -10.95 -2.91 -6.91
C LEU A 85 -11.73 -4.19 -6.58
N LEU A 86 -11.20 -5.05 -5.70
CA LEU A 86 -11.88 -6.26 -5.25
C LEU A 86 -13.23 -5.96 -4.56
N ARG A 87 -13.35 -4.82 -3.86
CA ARG A 87 -14.61 -4.42 -3.21
C ARG A 87 -15.74 -4.18 -4.22
N LYS A 88 -15.40 -3.72 -5.42
CA LYS A 88 -16.37 -3.45 -6.49
C LYS A 88 -16.86 -4.75 -7.17
N GLN A 89 -16.23 -5.88 -6.88
CA GLN A 89 -16.63 -7.17 -7.44
C GLN A 89 -17.62 -7.88 -6.49
N PRO A 90 -18.79 -8.30 -6.96
CA PRO A 90 -19.83 -8.92 -6.14
C PRO A 90 -19.49 -10.35 -5.68
N GLN A 91 -18.23 -10.77 -5.76
CA GLN A 91 -17.85 -12.11 -5.33
C GLN A 91 -17.89 -12.18 -3.80
N ASN A 92 -18.72 -13.08 -3.27
CA ASN A 92 -18.67 -13.48 -1.87
C ASN A 92 -17.31 -14.14 -1.60
N PHE A 93 -16.37 -13.37 -1.06
CA PHE A 93 -15.08 -13.85 -0.56
C PHE A 93 -15.27 -15.08 0.35
N SER A 94 -16.30 -15.04 1.19
CA SER A 94 -16.65 -16.11 2.12
C SER A 94 -17.01 -17.44 1.43
N ASP A 95 -17.51 -17.44 0.19
CA ASP A 95 -17.91 -18.64 -0.55
C ASP A 95 -16.81 -19.16 -1.49
N GLY A 96 -15.88 -18.29 -1.90
CA GLY A 96 -14.81 -18.61 -2.86
C GLY A 96 -13.75 -19.58 -2.32
N LYS A 97 -12.97 -20.17 -3.24
CA LYS A 97 -11.71 -20.86 -2.91
C LYS A 97 -10.57 -19.86 -2.84
N ILE A 98 -9.54 -20.18 -2.05
CA ILE A 98 -8.33 -19.34 -1.95
C ILE A 98 -7.74 -19.08 -3.33
N TYR A 99 -7.55 -20.12 -4.14
CA TYR A 99 -7.00 -20.02 -5.49
C TYR A 99 -7.82 -19.10 -6.42
N ASP A 100 -9.15 -19.20 -6.40
CA ASP A 100 -10.01 -18.43 -7.30
C ASP A 100 -9.89 -16.92 -7.01
N VAL A 101 -9.87 -16.57 -5.72
CA VAL A 101 -9.65 -15.19 -5.27
C VAL A 101 -8.22 -14.73 -5.56
N ALA A 102 -7.23 -15.61 -5.39
CA ALA A 102 -5.85 -15.33 -5.75
C ALA A 102 -5.69 -14.99 -7.24
N CYS A 103 -6.39 -15.71 -8.12
CA CYS A 103 -6.44 -15.40 -9.55
C CYS A 103 -7.03 -14.02 -9.82
N ALA A 104 -8.12 -13.64 -9.15
CA ALA A 104 -8.72 -12.31 -9.30
C ALA A 104 -7.75 -11.19 -8.85
N ILE A 105 -7.09 -11.37 -7.70
CA ILE A 105 -6.05 -10.45 -7.21
C ILE A 105 -4.90 -10.34 -8.22
N ARG A 106 -4.47 -11.46 -8.78
CA ARG A 106 -3.37 -11.50 -9.75
C ARG A 106 -3.70 -10.69 -11.00
N VAL A 107 -4.91 -10.81 -11.53
CA VAL A 107 -5.34 -10.03 -12.70
C VAL A 107 -5.18 -8.52 -12.44
N HIS A 108 -5.54 -8.05 -11.24
CA HIS A 108 -5.37 -6.64 -10.88
C HIS A 108 -3.91 -6.25 -10.68
N LEU A 109 -3.10 -7.12 -10.09
CA LEU A 109 -1.68 -6.87 -9.84
C LEU A 109 -0.82 -6.86 -11.10
N PHE A 110 -1.14 -7.72 -12.08
CA PHE A 110 -0.26 -8.03 -13.21
C PHE A 110 -0.92 -7.75 -14.58
N GLY A 111 -2.17 -7.29 -14.59
CA GLY A 111 -2.94 -7.03 -15.82
C GLY A 111 -3.29 -8.30 -16.61
N SER A 112 -3.00 -9.49 -16.09
CA SER A 112 -3.21 -10.76 -16.78
C SER A 112 -3.48 -11.90 -15.80
N SER A 113 -4.25 -12.88 -16.25
CA SER A 113 -4.39 -14.14 -15.54
C SER A 113 -3.20 -15.05 -15.87
N GLU A 114 -2.81 -15.88 -14.89
CA GLU A 114 -1.87 -16.97 -15.11
C GLU A 114 -2.59 -18.27 -14.74
N PRO A 115 -2.53 -19.32 -15.59
CA PRO A 115 -3.04 -20.63 -15.20
C PRO A 115 -2.25 -21.20 -14.02
N LEU A 116 -2.80 -22.23 -13.38
CA LEU A 116 -2.07 -23.00 -12.37
C LEU A 116 -0.74 -23.49 -12.95
N ARG A 117 0.35 -23.22 -12.25
CA ARG A 117 1.68 -23.68 -12.64
C ARG A 117 1.73 -25.21 -12.78
N THR A 118 2.43 -25.71 -13.79
CA THR A 118 2.56 -27.14 -14.08
C THR A 118 3.95 -27.72 -13.86
N SER A 119 4.95 -26.90 -13.57
CA SER A 119 6.36 -27.30 -13.46
C SER A 119 6.93 -26.96 -12.10
N ASP A 120 7.73 -27.83 -11.49
CA ASP A 120 8.45 -27.59 -10.23
C ASP A 120 9.21 -26.25 -10.20
N LEU A 121 9.18 -25.59 -9.05
CA LEU A 121 10.00 -24.40 -8.78
C LEU A 121 11.10 -24.72 -7.78
N SER A 122 12.15 -23.91 -7.78
CA SER A 122 13.13 -23.89 -6.69
C SER A 122 13.10 -22.56 -5.99
N ILE A 123 13.34 -22.59 -4.69
CA ILE A 123 13.58 -21.38 -3.91
C ILE A 123 14.97 -20.88 -4.26
N LYS A 124 15.11 -19.59 -4.59
CA LYS A 124 16.40 -18.97 -4.99
C LYS A 124 17.55 -19.32 -4.03
N HIS A 125 17.27 -19.37 -2.73
CA HIS A 125 18.24 -19.65 -1.65
C HIS A 125 18.40 -21.13 -1.33
N LEU A 126 17.53 -21.98 -1.88
CA LEU A 126 17.57 -23.43 -1.74
C LEU A 126 17.37 -24.06 -3.13
N PRO A 127 18.32 -23.91 -4.06
CA PRO A 127 18.16 -24.37 -5.44
C PRO A 127 17.98 -25.89 -5.56
N TRP A 128 18.38 -26.63 -4.53
CA TRP A 128 18.21 -28.08 -4.42
C TRP A 128 16.81 -28.52 -3.93
N LEU A 129 16.02 -27.58 -3.40
CA LEU A 129 14.68 -27.82 -2.89
C LEU A 129 13.66 -27.51 -3.97
N ARG A 130 12.79 -28.48 -4.27
CA ARG A 130 11.73 -28.36 -5.27
C ARG A 130 10.37 -28.17 -4.61
N ILE A 131 9.64 -27.16 -5.06
CA ILE A 131 8.24 -26.92 -4.72
C ILE A 131 7.39 -27.49 -5.87
N PRO A 132 6.70 -28.62 -5.68
CA PRO A 132 5.88 -29.20 -6.71
C PRO A 132 4.67 -28.30 -7.04
N PRO A 133 4.03 -28.46 -8.20
CA PRO A 133 2.72 -27.87 -8.45
C PRO A 133 1.69 -28.28 -7.39
N PRO A 134 0.76 -27.40 -6.99
CA PRO A 134 -0.32 -27.76 -6.07
C PRO A 134 -1.16 -28.94 -6.59
N GLY A 135 -1.30 -29.97 -5.76
CA GLY A 135 -2.20 -31.10 -6.02
C GLY A 135 -3.66 -30.76 -5.70
N LYS A 136 -4.63 -31.55 -6.17
CA LYS A 136 -6.07 -31.29 -5.94
C LYS A 136 -6.47 -31.22 -4.46
N SER A 137 -5.72 -31.84 -3.57
CA SER A 137 -5.92 -31.84 -2.11
C SER A 137 -5.15 -30.74 -1.38
N ASP A 138 -4.45 -29.87 -2.12
CA ASP A 138 -3.68 -28.78 -1.55
C ASP A 138 -4.62 -27.74 -0.91
N PRO A 139 -4.30 -27.22 0.30
CA PRO A 139 -5.15 -26.24 0.96
C PRO A 139 -5.42 -24.96 0.17
N VAL A 140 -4.61 -24.63 -0.84
CA VAL A 140 -4.88 -23.48 -1.74
C VAL A 140 -6.20 -23.64 -2.51
N PHE A 141 -6.73 -24.86 -2.64
CA PHE A 141 -8.03 -25.12 -3.27
C PHE A 141 -9.19 -25.21 -2.27
N HIS A 142 -8.94 -25.02 -0.98
CA HIS A 142 -10.00 -24.99 0.03
C HIS A 142 -10.81 -23.69 -0.05
N SER A 143 -12.09 -23.78 0.34
CA SER A 143 -12.96 -22.62 0.51
C SER A 143 -12.57 -21.82 1.75
N PHE A 144 -12.70 -20.49 1.70
CA PHE A 144 -12.50 -19.64 2.89
C PHE A 144 -13.41 -20.00 4.07
N LYS A 145 -14.53 -20.71 3.85
CA LYS A 145 -15.41 -21.18 4.93
C LYS A 145 -14.73 -22.14 5.90
N VAL A 146 -13.73 -22.90 5.44
CA VAL A 146 -13.04 -23.86 6.32
C VAL A 146 -12.15 -23.15 7.34
N PHE A 147 -11.83 -21.87 7.09
CA PHE A 147 -11.11 -20.98 7.98
C PHE A 147 -12.13 -20.18 8.80
N ASN A 148 -12.64 -20.82 9.85
CA ASN A 148 -13.68 -20.30 10.74
C ASN A 148 -13.25 -20.37 12.21
N SER A 149 -11.96 -20.23 12.47
CA SER A 149 -11.45 -20.26 13.84
C SER A 149 -12.03 -19.12 14.68
N ALA A 150 -11.87 -19.21 16.00
CA ALA A 150 -12.26 -18.13 16.90
C ALA A 150 -11.44 -16.84 16.70
N ASN A 151 -10.40 -16.86 15.85
CA ASN A 151 -9.48 -15.76 15.65
C ASN A 151 -9.16 -15.53 14.16
N PRO A 152 -9.72 -14.48 13.53
CA PRO A 152 -9.48 -14.20 12.12
C PRO A 152 -8.01 -13.95 11.76
N ILE A 153 -7.18 -13.47 12.68
CA ILE A 153 -5.74 -13.25 12.43
C ILE A 153 -5.01 -14.57 12.26
N TRP A 154 -5.34 -15.58 13.07
CA TRP A 154 -4.79 -16.93 12.92
C TRP A 154 -5.09 -17.53 11.55
N ASP A 155 -6.34 -17.42 11.11
CA ASP A 155 -6.77 -17.91 9.82
C ASP A 155 -6.09 -17.15 8.67
N ALA A 156 -5.95 -15.83 8.79
CA ALA A 156 -5.24 -15.00 7.81
C ALA A 156 -3.76 -15.39 7.68
N ILE A 157 -3.06 -15.63 8.78
CA ILE A 157 -1.68 -16.12 8.77
C ILE A 157 -1.58 -17.47 8.05
N ASN A 158 -2.50 -18.41 8.33
CA ASN A 158 -2.50 -19.69 7.64
C ASN A 158 -2.74 -19.56 6.14
N ILE A 159 -3.69 -18.70 5.72
CA ILE A 159 -3.95 -18.41 4.31
C ILE A 159 -2.69 -17.85 3.63
N PHE A 160 -1.97 -16.95 4.31
CA PHE A 160 -0.71 -16.41 3.80
C PHE A 160 0.32 -17.50 3.58
N ILE A 161 0.54 -18.36 4.57
CA ILE A 161 1.52 -19.46 4.48
C ILE A 161 1.10 -20.44 3.38
N ILE A 162 -0.18 -20.80 3.26
CA ILE A 162 -0.69 -21.64 2.16
C ILE A 162 -0.28 -21.05 0.81
N MET A 163 -0.55 -19.75 0.59
CA MET A 163 -0.22 -19.11 -0.68
C MET A 163 1.27 -19.14 -1.01
N LEU A 164 2.12 -18.95 0.00
CA LEU A 164 3.57 -18.98 -0.17
C LEU A 164 4.09 -20.39 -0.46
N VAL A 165 3.57 -21.39 0.25
CA VAL A 165 4.05 -22.77 0.20
C VAL A 165 3.56 -23.51 -1.03
N SER A 166 2.26 -23.41 -1.33
CA SER A 166 1.66 -24.06 -2.50
C SER A 166 2.21 -23.44 -3.79
N HIS A 167 2.53 -22.15 -3.77
CA HIS A 167 3.17 -21.43 -4.87
C HIS A 167 2.45 -21.69 -6.23
N PRO A 168 1.14 -21.37 -6.31
CA PRO A 168 0.31 -21.73 -7.47
C PRO A 168 0.69 -21.01 -8.77
N PHE A 169 1.40 -19.88 -8.70
CA PHE A 169 1.85 -19.08 -9.85
C PHE A 169 3.37 -19.14 -10.03
N SER A 170 3.89 -18.79 -11.20
CA SER A 170 5.33 -18.72 -11.48
C SER A 170 6.05 -17.59 -10.76
N ASP A 171 5.35 -16.49 -10.49
CA ASP A 171 5.83 -15.32 -9.75
C ASP A 171 4.65 -14.68 -8.97
N GLY A 172 4.91 -13.74 -8.06
CA GLY A 172 3.87 -12.89 -7.49
C GLY A 172 3.07 -13.52 -6.34
N ASN A 173 3.39 -14.75 -5.92
CA ASN A 173 2.71 -15.44 -4.82
C ASN A 173 2.77 -14.65 -3.50
N GLY A 174 3.92 -14.03 -3.19
CA GLY A 174 4.06 -13.17 -2.02
C GLY A 174 3.17 -11.92 -2.07
N ARG A 175 3.15 -11.22 -3.21
CA ARG A 175 2.29 -10.03 -3.45
C ARG A 175 0.81 -10.40 -3.32
N THR A 176 0.41 -11.49 -3.96
CA THR A 176 -0.95 -12.02 -3.93
C THR A 176 -1.36 -12.44 -2.52
N GLY A 177 -0.48 -13.14 -1.80
CA GLY A 177 -0.72 -13.59 -0.43
C GLY A 177 -0.97 -12.45 0.55
N ARG A 178 -0.25 -11.33 0.43
CA ARG A 178 -0.46 -10.15 1.29
C ARG A 178 -1.82 -9.50 1.07
N VAL A 179 -2.21 -9.32 -0.19
CA VAL A 179 -3.55 -8.83 -0.55
C VAL A 179 -4.63 -9.79 -0.05
N LEU A 180 -4.41 -11.11 -0.15
CA LEU A 180 -5.33 -12.12 0.36
C LEU A 180 -5.54 -12.03 1.87
N VAL A 181 -4.48 -11.79 2.65
CA VAL A 181 -4.59 -11.57 4.11
C VAL A 181 -5.51 -10.41 4.40
N ASN A 182 -5.24 -9.26 3.79
CA ASN A 182 -6.03 -8.05 4.02
C ASN A 182 -7.48 -8.20 3.54
N ALA A 183 -7.70 -8.88 2.42
CA ALA A 183 -9.04 -9.13 1.91
C ALA A 183 -9.84 -10.07 2.85
N PHE A 184 -9.19 -11.11 3.38
CA PHE A 184 -9.80 -12.03 4.34
C PHE A 184 -10.10 -11.34 5.68
N LEU A 185 -9.15 -10.55 6.21
CA LEU A 185 -9.34 -9.81 7.45
C LEU A 185 -10.48 -8.79 7.33
N ARG A 186 -10.58 -8.10 6.19
CA ARG A 186 -11.71 -7.19 5.90
C ARG A 186 -13.04 -7.93 5.94
N ASP A 187 -13.17 -9.06 5.22
CA ASP A 187 -14.39 -9.88 5.16
C ASP A 187 -14.79 -10.41 6.55
N ARG A 188 -13.85 -11.00 7.29
CA ARG A 188 -14.14 -11.68 8.57
C ARG A 188 -14.22 -10.76 9.77
N ALA A 189 -13.45 -9.67 9.78
CA ALA A 189 -13.41 -8.75 10.90
C ALA A 189 -14.34 -7.55 10.69
N GLY A 190 -14.82 -7.31 9.46
CA GLY A 190 -15.69 -6.17 9.11
C GLY A 190 -14.95 -4.84 9.16
N PHE A 191 -13.64 -4.85 8.88
CA PHE A 191 -12.77 -3.69 9.01
C PHE A 191 -12.35 -3.19 7.64
N ASP A 192 -13.08 -2.20 7.14
CA ASP A 192 -12.87 -1.66 5.80
C ASP A 192 -11.65 -0.72 5.69
N ALA A 193 -11.18 -0.16 6.82
CA ALA A 193 -10.26 0.98 6.79
C ALA A 193 -8.80 0.65 7.17
N HIS A 194 -8.56 -0.38 7.98
CA HIS A 194 -7.19 -0.76 8.36
C HIS A 194 -6.66 -1.88 7.49
N ILE A 195 -5.54 -1.61 6.82
CA ILE A 195 -4.81 -2.56 5.99
C ILE A 195 -3.48 -2.84 6.69
N MET A 196 -3.22 -4.12 6.95
CA MET A 196 -1.96 -4.58 7.50
C MET A 196 -0.88 -4.48 6.42
N PRO A 197 0.14 -3.61 6.59
CA PRO A 197 1.13 -3.31 5.57
C PRO A 197 2.21 -4.40 5.57
N LEU A 198 1.81 -5.61 5.16
CA LEU A 198 2.64 -6.81 5.23
C LEU A 198 3.95 -6.64 4.46
N SER A 199 3.93 -5.92 3.33
CA SER A 199 5.14 -5.67 2.54
C SER A 199 6.17 -4.87 3.34
N GLU A 200 5.72 -3.87 4.09
CA GLU A 200 6.55 -2.98 4.90
C GLU A 200 7.05 -3.71 6.16
N ILE A 201 6.14 -4.32 6.93
CA ILE A 201 6.55 -4.93 8.21
C ILE A 201 7.42 -6.18 8.00
N LEU A 202 7.22 -6.95 6.92
CA LEU A 202 8.08 -8.10 6.61
C LEU A 202 9.50 -7.66 6.20
N ARG A 203 9.66 -6.49 5.57
CA ARG A 203 10.99 -5.94 5.23
C ARG A 203 11.80 -5.62 6.49
N CYS A 204 11.14 -5.17 7.56
CA CYS A 204 11.79 -4.93 8.84
C CYS A 204 12.40 -6.20 9.47
N SER A 205 12.09 -7.40 8.96
CA SER A 205 12.66 -8.67 9.43
C SER A 205 14.08 -8.97 8.93
N LYS A 206 14.64 -8.16 8.01
CA LYS A 206 16.03 -8.30 7.54
C LYS A 206 16.40 -9.71 7.05
N GLY A 207 15.46 -10.41 6.40
CA GLY A 207 15.66 -11.75 5.85
C GLY A 207 15.28 -12.90 6.80
N ILE A 208 14.88 -12.62 8.04
CA ILE A 208 14.46 -13.65 8.99
C ILE A 208 13.19 -14.36 8.49
N PHE A 209 12.25 -13.62 7.90
CA PHE A 209 11.06 -14.20 7.29
C PHE A 209 11.41 -15.22 6.20
N GLU A 210 12.30 -14.86 5.27
CA GLU A 210 12.77 -15.76 4.21
C GLU A 210 13.50 -16.98 4.77
N GLU A 211 14.30 -16.81 5.82
CA GLU A 211 14.99 -17.90 6.51
C GLU A 211 13.99 -18.90 7.13
N MET A 212 12.99 -18.39 7.85
CA MET A 212 11.95 -19.21 8.49
C MET A 212 11.11 -19.96 7.45
N LEU A 213 10.75 -19.31 6.35
CA LEU A 213 10.04 -19.94 5.24
C LEU A 213 10.90 -21.06 4.60
N ALA A 214 12.18 -20.80 4.38
CA ALA A 214 13.11 -21.76 3.81
C ALA A 214 13.34 -22.97 4.73
N ARG A 215 13.42 -22.77 6.05
CA ARG A 215 13.48 -23.86 7.03
C ARG A 215 12.20 -24.71 7.01
N GLY A 216 11.03 -24.06 7.07
CA GLY A 216 9.74 -24.75 6.98
C GLY A 216 9.58 -25.58 5.71
N HIS A 217 10.05 -25.09 4.56
CA HIS A 217 10.08 -25.89 3.34
C HIS A 217 11.04 -27.07 3.38
N ALA A 218 12.13 -26.98 4.14
CA ALA A 218 13.14 -28.02 4.24
C ALA A 218 12.72 -29.15 5.20
N ASP A 219 12.06 -28.83 6.31
CA ASP A 219 11.70 -29.79 7.37
C ASP A 219 10.19 -30.10 7.47
N GLY A 220 9.33 -29.29 6.84
CA GLY A 220 7.87 -29.39 6.90
C GLY A 220 7.24 -28.80 8.16
N ASN A 221 8.05 -28.19 9.03
CA ASN A 221 7.58 -27.57 10.26
C ASN A 221 7.49 -26.04 10.10
N TYR A 222 6.28 -25.58 9.77
CA TYR A 222 5.99 -24.15 9.61
C TYR A 222 5.54 -23.46 10.91
N TYR A 223 5.51 -24.17 12.04
CA TYR A 223 5.12 -23.57 13.32
C TYR A 223 6.03 -22.40 13.74
N PRO A 224 7.37 -22.49 13.63
CA PRO A 224 8.26 -21.37 13.92
C PRO A 224 7.96 -20.12 13.06
N LEU A 225 7.73 -20.30 11.75
CA LEU A 225 7.32 -19.21 10.86
C LEU A 225 6.00 -18.59 11.32
N THR A 226 5.06 -19.42 11.75
CA THR A 226 3.74 -18.97 12.21
C THR A 226 3.87 -18.12 13.47
N ILE A 227 4.65 -18.55 14.47
CA ILE A 227 4.91 -17.78 15.68
C ILE A 227 5.64 -16.47 15.37
N PHE A 228 6.63 -16.50 14.46
CA PHE A 228 7.29 -15.29 13.98
C PHE A 228 6.29 -14.27 13.40
N LEU A 229 5.33 -14.71 12.58
CA LEU A 229 4.30 -13.82 12.03
C LEU A 229 3.36 -13.27 13.10
N VAL A 230 3.05 -14.07 14.14
CA VAL A 230 2.28 -13.59 15.31
C VAL A 230 3.05 -12.51 16.06
N ASP A 231 4.34 -12.71 16.31
CA ASP A 231 5.22 -11.74 16.98
C ASP A 231 5.30 -10.43 16.17
N LEU A 232 5.46 -10.55 14.85
CA LEU A 232 5.50 -9.41 13.93
C LEU A 232 4.19 -8.62 13.96
N PHE A 233 3.04 -9.30 13.92
CA PHE A 233 1.74 -8.64 13.95
C PHE A 233 1.47 -8.00 15.32
N GLU A 234 1.86 -8.65 16.43
CA GLU A 234 1.76 -8.08 17.78
C GLU A 234 2.53 -6.77 17.91
N GLN A 235 3.78 -6.74 17.41
CA GLN A 235 4.61 -5.54 17.46
C GLN A 235 4.08 -4.44 16.55
N TYR A 236 3.65 -4.78 15.33
CA TYR A 236 3.05 -3.81 14.43
C TYR A 236 1.76 -3.21 15.01
N ILE A 237 0.86 -4.04 15.54
CA ILE A 237 -0.41 -3.57 16.09
C ILE A 237 -0.17 -2.70 17.33
N LYS A 238 0.82 -3.05 18.17
CA LYS A 238 1.24 -2.20 19.29
C LYS A 238 1.75 -0.85 18.79
N TYR A 239 2.65 -0.84 17.82
CA TYR A 239 3.21 0.38 17.22
C TYR A 239 2.12 1.27 16.61
N ALA A 240 1.23 0.69 15.80
CA ALA A 240 0.10 1.40 15.21
C ALA A 240 -0.84 1.98 16.28
N SER A 241 -1.10 1.24 17.36
CA SER A 241 -1.91 1.72 18.48
C SER A 241 -1.26 2.92 19.17
N GLU A 242 0.06 2.93 19.33
CA GLU A 242 0.80 4.04 19.93
C GLU A 242 0.70 5.30 19.05
N ILE A 243 0.91 5.18 17.74
CA ILE A 243 0.75 6.31 16.80
C ILE A 243 -0.68 6.84 16.80
N ILE A 244 -1.68 5.96 16.77
CA ILE A 244 -3.09 6.38 16.71
C ILE A 244 -3.55 7.00 18.04
N CYS A 245 -3.05 6.50 19.17
CA CYS A 245 -3.33 7.05 20.50
C CYS A 245 -2.69 8.43 20.71
N VAL A 246 -1.57 8.70 20.03
CA VAL A 246 -1.12 10.08 19.79
C VAL A 246 -2.06 10.68 18.75
N LYS A 247 -3.32 10.95 19.15
CA LYS A 247 -4.17 11.90 18.45
C LYS A 247 -3.34 13.16 18.36
N ASP A 248 -2.81 13.45 17.18
CA ASP A 248 -2.00 14.62 16.97
C ASP A 248 -2.85 15.84 17.35
N PRO A 249 -2.59 16.49 18.50
CA PRO A 249 -3.30 17.70 18.86
C PRO A 249 -3.06 18.75 17.78
N ILE A 250 -1.96 18.64 17.01
CA ILE A 250 -1.61 19.54 15.92
C ILE A 250 -2.57 19.40 14.75
N ALA A 251 -3.11 18.22 14.41
CA ALA A 251 -4.10 18.12 13.34
C ALA A 251 -5.44 18.77 13.72
N ILE A 252 -5.81 18.72 15.01
CA ILE A 252 -7.06 19.35 15.52
C ILE A 252 -6.83 20.83 15.84
N ASP A 253 -5.66 21.22 16.36
CA ASP A 253 -5.26 22.60 16.60
C ASP A 253 -4.98 23.32 15.28
N PHE A 254 -4.45 22.68 14.24
CA PHE A 254 -4.31 23.27 12.89
C PHE A 254 -5.68 23.49 12.23
N ILE A 255 -6.64 22.58 12.44
CA ILE A 255 -8.04 22.77 12.01
C ILE A 255 -8.74 23.88 12.83
N ASN A 256 -8.38 24.08 14.11
CA ASN A 256 -9.03 25.05 14.99
C ASN A 256 -8.34 26.43 15.05
N SER A 257 -7.03 26.54 14.77
CA SER A 257 -6.24 27.78 14.85
C SER A 257 -6.22 28.58 13.54
N ASN A 258 -6.67 28.00 12.42
CA ASN A 258 -6.95 28.74 11.19
C ASN A 258 -8.33 29.44 11.17
N LYS A 259 -9.00 29.50 12.33
CA LYS A 259 -10.09 30.46 12.58
C LYS A 259 -9.58 31.48 13.59
N VAL A 260 -9.03 32.62 13.11
CA VAL A 260 -9.11 33.98 13.70
C VAL A 260 -8.01 34.89 13.13
N ASN A 261 -8.44 35.83 12.27
CA ASN A 261 -8.01 37.22 12.10
C ASN A 261 -6.51 37.61 12.15
N ASN A 262 -6.00 38.06 11.01
CA ASN A 262 -5.68 39.48 10.72
C ASN A 262 -4.69 39.57 9.56
N PHE A 263 -5.14 39.75 8.31
CA PHE A 263 -4.24 40.24 7.25
C PHE A 263 -5.03 40.95 6.14
N ARG A 264 -5.72 42.03 6.51
CA ARG A 264 -6.09 43.08 5.54
C ARG A 264 -4.92 44.05 5.49
N GLU A 265 -4.02 43.91 4.50
CA GLU A 265 -3.12 44.97 3.97
C GLU A 265 -1.90 44.44 3.18
N ARG A 266 -2.01 43.38 2.37
CA ARG A 266 -0.97 43.07 1.38
C ARG A 266 -1.58 42.99 -0.02
N GLN A 267 -1.44 44.11 -0.73
CA GLN A 267 -1.57 44.17 -2.18
C GLN A 267 -0.63 43.13 -2.81
N PHE A 268 -1.16 42.40 -3.78
CA PHE A 268 -0.44 41.46 -4.62
C PHE A 268 0.75 42.14 -5.29
N ASP A 269 1.96 41.78 -4.84
CA ASP A 269 3.19 41.90 -5.63
C ASP A 269 3.50 40.50 -6.18
N LEU A 270 2.54 39.95 -6.92
CA LEU A 270 2.76 38.74 -7.71
C LEU A 270 3.89 39.07 -8.68
N ASN A 271 5.02 38.37 -8.56
CA ASN A 271 6.15 38.47 -9.48
C ASN A 271 5.65 38.66 -10.91
N ALA A 272 6.10 39.73 -11.59
CA ALA A 272 5.46 40.29 -12.78
C ALA A 272 5.42 39.39 -14.03
N ILE A 273 5.81 38.12 -13.94
CA ILE A 273 5.93 37.19 -15.07
C ILE A 273 5.48 35.79 -14.62
N SER A 274 4.51 35.24 -15.34
CA SER A 274 4.00 33.86 -15.21
C SER A 274 5.14 32.81 -15.34
N PRO A 275 5.12 31.69 -14.57
CA PRO A 275 4.05 31.28 -13.66
C PRO A 275 4.05 32.01 -12.32
N PHE A 276 2.86 32.30 -11.80
CA PHE A 276 2.66 32.93 -10.50
C PHE A 276 2.74 31.88 -9.38
N THR A 277 3.55 32.14 -8.37
CA THR A 277 3.74 31.21 -7.24
C THR A 277 2.76 31.50 -6.12
N ILE A 278 2.01 30.50 -5.66
CA ILE A 278 1.06 30.63 -4.54
C ILE A 278 1.07 29.35 -3.68
N SER A 279 0.88 29.45 -2.37
CA SER A 279 0.71 28.25 -1.54
C SER A 279 -0.70 27.68 -1.66
N TRP A 280 -0.88 26.37 -1.50
CA TRP A 280 -2.18 25.71 -1.57
C TRP A 280 -3.13 26.22 -0.47
N GLY A 281 -2.60 26.42 0.74
CA GLY A 281 -3.37 27.00 1.85
C GLY A 281 -3.86 28.41 1.53
N GLU A 282 -2.96 29.28 1.05
CA GLU A 282 -3.31 30.64 0.64
C GLU A 282 -4.34 30.65 -0.50
N LEU A 283 -4.18 29.76 -1.49
CA LEU A 283 -5.14 29.62 -2.58
C LEU A 283 -6.54 29.21 -2.07
N CYS A 284 -6.61 28.23 -1.17
CA CYS A 284 -7.88 27.79 -0.55
C CYS A 284 -8.54 28.88 0.30
N GLU A 285 -7.76 29.76 0.91
CA GLU A 285 -8.26 30.87 1.71
C GLU A 285 -8.79 32.02 0.83
N GLN A 286 -8.11 32.29 -0.29
CA GLN A 286 -8.44 33.39 -1.19
C GLN A 286 -9.62 33.10 -2.11
N ILE A 287 -9.83 31.84 -2.45
CA ILE A 287 -10.85 31.42 -3.39
C ILE A 287 -11.99 30.73 -2.62
N PRO A 288 -13.24 31.22 -2.73
CA PRO A 288 -14.39 30.56 -2.12
C PRO A 288 -14.41 29.08 -2.47
N SER A 289 -14.73 28.20 -1.51
CA SER A 289 -14.85 26.75 -1.74
C SER A 289 -15.60 26.50 -3.05
N SER A 290 -14.85 26.02 -4.04
CA SER A 290 -15.32 25.70 -5.37
C SER A 290 -15.19 24.21 -5.58
N LYS A 291 -16.01 23.64 -6.47
CA LYS A 291 -15.94 22.22 -6.81
C LYS A 291 -14.52 21.80 -7.23
N SER A 292 -13.80 22.67 -7.95
CA SER A 292 -12.41 22.41 -8.36
C SER A 292 -11.47 22.30 -7.17
N ILE A 293 -11.59 23.15 -6.15
CA ILE A 293 -10.77 23.08 -4.94
C ILE A 293 -10.99 21.75 -4.23
N ASP A 294 -12.25 21.35 -4.06
CA ASP A 294 -12.58 20.09 -3.38
C ASP A 294 -12.00 18.87 -4.13
N LEU A 295 -12.13 18.86 -5.47
CA LEU A 295 -11.57 17.81 -6.32
C LEU A 295 -10.05 17.75 -6.27
N ILE A 296 -9.38 18.91 -6.34
CA ILE A 296 -7.92 19.02 -6.27
C ILE A 296 -7.43 18.62 -4.87
N GLN A 297 -8.12 19.03 -3.81
CA GLN A 297 -7.79 18.63 -2.46
C GLN A 297 -7.94 17.13 -2.25
N GLU A 298 -9.00 16.52 -2.79
CA GLU A 298 -9.18 15.06 -2.74
C GLU A 298 -8.07 14.33 -3.52
N ALA A 299 -7.71 14.83 -4.69
CA ALA A 299 -6.60 14.30 -5.49
C ALA A 299 -5.26 14.39 -4.72
N ALA A 300 -4.93 15.58 -4.20
CA ALA A 300 -3.70 15.84 -3.45
C ALA A 300 -3.62 14.92 -2.23
N ARG A 301 -4.69 14.80 -1.44
CA ARG A 301 -4.76 13.91 -0.28
C ARG A 301 -4.45 12.46 -0.63
N LYS A 302 -4.98 11.96 -1.77
CA LYS A 302 -4.70 10.58 -2.24
C LYS A 302 -3.25 10.41 -2.72
N ILE A 303 -2.65 11.44 -3.33
CA ILE A 303 -1.26 11.42 -3.80
C ILE A 303 -0.27 11.49 -2.62
N LEU A 304 -0.55 12.32 -1.61
CA LEU A 304 0.29 12.49 -0.41
C LEU A 304 0.44 11.20 0.42
N GLU A 305 -0.43 10.21 0.22
CA GLU A 305 -0.25 8.88 0.82
C GLU A 305 0.99 8.12 0.28
N PHE A 306 1.59 8.57 -0.83
CA PHE A 306 2.61 7.84 -1.61
C PHE A 306 3.90 8.62 -1.88
N GLY A 307 3.92 9.91 -1.55
CA GLY A 307 5.05 10.79 -1.80
C GLY A 307 4.77 12.21 -1.33
N GLU A 308 5.75 13.08 -1.50
CA GLU A 308 5.63 14.49 -1.20
C GLU A 308 5.26 15.25 -2.47
N ILE A 309 4.16 16.02 -2.44
CA ILE A 309 3.83 16.94 -3.52
C ILE A 309 4.69 18.18 -3.32
N GLU A 310 5.71 18.36 -4.15
CA GLU A 310 6.56 19.55 -4.06
C GLU A 310 5.80 20.79 -4.56
N TYR A 311 5.09 20.63 -5.68
CA TYR A 311 4.25 21.66 -6.28
C TYR A 311 3.27 21.05 -7.29
N ALA A 312 2.31 21.85 -7.73
CA ALA A 312 1.39 21.56 -8.80
C ALA A 312 1.30 22.73 -9.78
N PHE A 313 1.02 22.44 -11.04
CA PHE A 313 0.68 23.43 -12.05
C PHE A 313 -0.81 23.42 -12.30
N SER A 314 -1.42 24.59 -12.34
CA SER A 314 -2.83 24.76 -12.72
C SER A 314 -3.02 26.13 -13.35
N LEU A 315 -4.11 26.31 -14.08
CA LEU A 315 -4.52 27.65 -14.53
C LEU A 315 -5.33 28.34 -13.44
N LEU A 316 -5.31 29.68 -13.44
CA LEU A 316 -6.12 30.47 -12.52
C LEU A 316 -7.62 30.27 -12.79
N SER A 317 -8.02 30.17 -14.06
CA SER A 317 -9.42 29.94 -14.46
C SER A 317 -10.03 28.66 -13.89
N VAL A 318 -9.20 27.65 -13.56
CA VAL A 318 -9.65 26.38 -12.93
C VAL A 318 -10.35 26.63 -11.60
N PHE A 319 -9.99 27.71 -10.92
CA PHE A 319 -10.48 28.04 -9.58
C PHE A 319 -11.65 29.03 -9.59
N GLU A 320 -12.10 29.48 -10.76
CA GLU A 320 -13.29 30.33 -10.88
C GLU A 320 -14.57 29.55 -10.58
N GLU A 321 -15.60 30.23 -10.04
CA GLU A 321 -16.86 29.61 -9.61
C GLU A 321 -17.57 28.83 -10.73
N ASN A 322 -17.39 29.24 -11.98
CA ASN A 322 -17.97 28.62 -13.17
C ASN A 322 -16.91 28.01 -14.10
N ALA A 323 -15.81 27.51 -13.53
CA ALA A 323 -14.76 26.84 -14.30
C ALA A 323 -15.37 25.69 -15.13
N ASN A 324 -15.29 25.82 -16.45
CA ASN A 324 -15.75 24.79 -17.38
C ASN A 324 -14.74 23.66 -17.54
N ARG A 325 -13.51 23.86 -17.04
CA ARG A 325 -12.44 22.88 -17.08
C ARG A 325 -11.65 22.88 -15.78
N THR A 326 -11.23 21.69 -15.34
CA THR A 326 -10.30 21.52 -14.22
C THR A 326 -9.02 20.87 -14.74
N ALA A 327 -7.90 21.58 -14.66
CA ALA A 327 -6.62 21.14 -15.19
C ALA A 327 -5.52 21.28 -14.13
N ILE A 328 -4.96 20.15 -13.68
CA ILE A 328 -3.89 20.14 -12.68
C ILE A 328 -2.83 19.08 -12.98
N THR A 329 -1.56 19.48 -12.87
CA THR A 329 -0.40 18.60 -12.96
C THR A 329 0.33 18.61 -11.63
N PHE A 330 0.32 17.49 -10.92
CA PHE A 330 1.08 17.35 -9.66
C PHE A 330 2.51 16.92 -9.94
N VAL A 331 3.47 17.57 -9.26
CA VAL A 331 4.88 17.17 -9.26
C VAL A 331 5.21 16.58 -7.91
N VAL A 332 5.54 15.29 -7.93
CA VAL A 332 5.63 14.47 -6.74
C VAL A 332 7.04 13.89 -6.63
N ASN A 333 7.66 14.10 -5.49
CA ASN A 333 8.83 13.34 -5.09
C ASN A 333 8.35 12.03 -4.43
N SER A 334 8.62 10.91 -5.07
CA SER A 334 8.20 9.60 -4.57
C SER A 334 9.27 8.55 -4.87
N GLU A 335 9.77 7.91 -3.81
CA GLU A 335 10.61 6.71 -3.91
C GLU A 335 9.83 5.50 -4.44
N ARG A 336 8.48 5.61 -4.55
CA ARG A 336 7.56 4.55 -4.97
C ARG A 336 6.83 4.91 -6.26
N GLY A 337 7.56 5.47 -7.22
CA GLY A 337 6.98 6.01 -8.45
C GLY A 337 6.07 5.04 -9.22
N GLU A 338 6.41 3.75 -9.31
CA GLU A 338 5.55 2.76 -10.00
C GLU A 338 4.22 2.51 -9.28
N GLU A 339 4.22 2.47 -7.94
CA GLU A 339 2.98 2.31 -7.16
C GLU A 339 2.07 3.54 -7.34
N LEU A 340 2.67 4.73 -7.27
CA LEU A 340 1.95 5.98 -7.46
C LEU A 340 1.38 6.07 -8.89
N ARG A 341 2.09 5.63 -9.92
CA ARG A 341 1.55 5.54 -11.30
C ARG A 341 0.35 4.60 -11.41
N ALA A 342 0.41 3.44 -10.74
CA ALA A 342 -0.69 2.49 -10.75
C ALA A 342 -1.94 3.09 -10.08
N LEU A 343 -1.76 3.70 -8.91
CA LEU A 343 -2.83 4.36 -8.18
C LEU A 343 -3.37 5.59 -8.92
N PHE A 344 -2.51 6.37 -9.59
CA PHE A 344 -2.91 7.57 -10.30
C PHE A 344 -4.03 7.29 -11.31
N ARG A 345 -4.01 6.12 -11.95
CA ARG A 345 -5.10 5.66 -12.81
C ARG A 345 -6.41 5.52 -12.04
N GLU A 346 -6.39 4.93 -10.84
CA GLU A 346 -7.56 4.82 -9.98
C GLU A 346 -8.05 6.19 -9.52
N ILE A 347 -7.15 7.10 -9.11
CA ILE A 347 -7.53 8.47 -8.74
C ILE A 347 -8.21 9.15 -9.92
N ARG A 348 -7.63 9.07 -11.12
CA ARG A 348 -8.19 9.61 -12.36
C ARG A 348 -9.59 9.06 -12.65
N TYR A 349 -9.81 7.76 -12.47
CA TYR A 349 -11.13 7.15 -12.63
C TYR A 349 -12.12 7.59 -11.56
N SER A 350 -11.66 7.90 -10.35
CA SER A 350 -12.52 8.39 -9.26
C SER A 350 -12.88 9.87 -9.35
N LEU A 351 -12.11 10.65 -10.12
CA LEU A 351 -12.27 12.08 -10.32
C LEU A 351 -12.39 12.40 -11.82
N PRO A 352 -13.43 11.89 -12.52
CA PRO A 352 -13.61 12.12 -13.94
C PRO A 352 -13.79 13.59 -14.30
N GLU A 353 -14.23 14.43 -13.35
CA GLU A 353 -14.47 15.86 -13.52
C GLU A 353 -13.19 16.70 -13.68
N ILE A 354 -12.03 16.15 -13.37
CA ILE A 354 -10.76 16.80 -13.69
C ILE A 354 -10.43 16.49 -15.15
N ASP A 355 -10.54 17.45 -16.07
CA ASP A 355 -10.30 17.24 -17.51
C ASP A 355 -8.86 16.82 -17.79
N ILE A 356 -7.92 17.63 -17.29
CA ILE A 356 -6.49 17.41 -17.44
C ILE A 356 -5.95 17.11 -16.05
N PHE A 357 -5.62 15.84 -15.83
CA PHE A 357 -5.07 15.40 -14.57
C PHE A 357 -3.79 14.64 -14.87
N GLU A 358 -2.66 15.29 -14.61
CA GLU A 358 -1.35 14.73 -14.88
C GLU A 358 -0.56 14.56 -13.58
N LEU A 359 0.38 13.63 -13.62
CA LEU A 359 1.27 13.32 -12.53
C LEU A 359 2.69 13.20 -13.09
N LEU A 360 3.58 13.98 -12.51
CA LEU A 360 5.01 13.89 -12.73
C LEU A 360 5.66 13.35 -11.48
N ILE A 361 6.50 12.35 -11.67
CA ILE A 361 7.33 11.81 -10.60
C ILE A 361 8.75 12.29 -10.88
N ARG A 362 9.34 12.96 -9.90
CA ARG A 362 10.71 13.47 -10.02
C ARG A 362 11.69 12.35 -10.29
N THR A 363 12.69 12.63 -11.13
CA THR A 363 13.79 11.70 -11.36
C THR A 363 14.94 11.91 -10.37
N ASN A 364 14.86 12.96 -9.54
CA ASN A 364 15.94 13.46 -8.69
C ASN A 364 17.19 13.90 -9.46
N ASP A 365 17.07 14.06 -10.78
CA ASP A 365 18.07 14.70 -11.63
C ASP A 365 17.60 16.13 -11.90
N PRO A 366 18.29 17.15 -11.36
CA PRO A 366 17.82 18.54 -11.43
C PRO A 366 17.72 19.06 -12.86
N VAL A 367 18.51 18.54 -13.80
CA VAL A 367 18.48 18.98 -15.20
C VAL A 367 17.31 18.35 -15.93
N ILE A 368 17.02 17.07 -15.68
CA ILE A 368 15.87 16.38 -16.28
C ILE A 368 14.57 16.99 -15.72
N ASP A 369 14.48 17.14 -14.40
CA ASP A 369 13.31 17.72 -13.74
C ASP A 369 13.05 19.15 -14.24
N ALA A 370 14.08 20.00 -14.35
CA ALA A 370 13.94 21.36 -14.90
C ALA A 370 13.43 21.37 -16.34
N LYS A 371 13.90 20.46 -17.21
CA LYS A 371 13.43 20.35 -18.59
C LYS A 371 11.96 19.94 -18.66
N ILE A 372 11.55 18.99 -17.81
CA ILE A 372 10.16 18.54 -17.73
C ILE A 372 9.26 19.70 -17.29
N ILE A 373 9.66 20.45 -16.25
CA ILE A 373 8.94 21.62 -15.76
C ILE A 373 8.78 22.67 -16.85
N ILE A 374 9.84 23.02 -17.57
CA ILE A 374 9.80 24.00 -18.68
C ILE A 374 8.82 23.55 -19.77
N ASN A 375 8.86 22.27 -20.16
CA ASN A 375 7.97 21.73 -21.18
C ASN A 375 6.50 21.78 -20.75
N ILE A 376 6.21 21.51 -19.49
CA ILE A 376 4.82 21.50 -18.98
C ILE A 376 4.29 22.90 -18.82
N SER A 377 5.09 23.83 -18.30
CA SER A 377 4.74 25.25 -18.30
C SER A 377 4.45 25.74 -19.71
N THR A 378 5.24 25.32 -20.70
CA THR A 378 5.02 25.66 -22.11
C THR A 378 3.73 25.02 -22.64
N PHE A 379 3.46 23.76 -22.33
CA PHE A 379 2.22 23.06 -22.71
C PHE A 379 0.98 23.78 -22.16
N TYR A 380 0.98 24.14 -20.87
CA TYR A 380 -0.10 24.93 -20.28
C TYR A 380 -0.27 26.27 -21.01
N LEU A 381 0.81 26.99 -21.28
CA LEU A 381 0.77 28.31 -21.93
C LEU A 381 0.35 28.27 -23.42
N THR A 382 0.50 27.14 -24.10
CA THR A 382 0.29 27.05 -25.57
C THR A 382 -0.93 26.24 -25.97
N GLU A 383 -1.27 25.19 -25.22
CA GLU A 383 -2.32 24.23 -25.58
C GLU A 383 -3.56 24.35 -24.68
N ILE A 384 -3.42 24.89 -23.46
CA ILE A 384 -4.50 24.94 -22.47
C ILE A 384 -4.96 26.38 -22.19
N CYS A 385 -4.02 27.32 -22.02
CA CYS A 385 -4.30 28.72 -21.73
C CYS A 385 -5.08 29.38 -22.88
N ASP A 386 -6.19 30.01 -22.54
CA ASP A 386 -6.67 31.14 -23.32
C ASP A 386 -5.68 32.31 -23.15
N VAL A 387 -5.58 33.24 -24.10
CA VAL A 387 -4.53 34.29 -24.13
C VAL A 387 -4.51 35.17 -22.85
N ASN A 388 -5.57 35.12 -22.06
CA ASN A 388 -5.74 35.88 -20.83
C ASN A 388 -5.60 35.06 -19.53
N ASP A 389 -5.32 33.76 -19.60
CA ASP A 389 -5.26 32.90 -18.43
C ASP A 389 -3.84 32.81 -17.83
N ALA A 390 -3.77 32.76 -16.51
CA ALA A 390 -2.53 32.82 -15.75
C ALA A 390 -2.13 31.42 -15.27
N LEU A 391 -0.89 31.02 -15.56
CA LEU A 391 -0.33 29.78 -15.02
C LEU A 391 0.06 29.98 -13.55
N LEU A 392 -0.43 29.11 -12.69
CA LEU A 392 -0.08 29.05 -11.27
C LEU A 392 0.91 27.91 -11.03
N LEU A 393 1.96 28.20 -10.26
CA LEU A 393 2.80 27.22 -9.58
C LEU A 393 2.34 27.18 -8.11
N ILE A 394 1.63 26.13 -7.75
CA ILE A 394 1.04 25.97 -6.43
C ILE A 394 1.93 25.08 -5.57
N TYR A 395 2.27 25.47 -4.35
CA TYR A 395 3.14 24.69 -3.44
C TYR A 395 2.49 24.49 -2.07
N ASP A 396 3.15 23.77 -1.16
CA ASP A 396 2.67 23.56 0.23
C ASP A 396 1.34 22.78 0.34
N PHE A 397 1.21 21.69 -0.43
CA PHE A 397 0.12 20.74 -0.25
C PHE A 397 0.39 19.90 1.01
N LYS A 398 -0.43 20.07 2.05
CA LYS A 398 -0.32 19.35 3.34
C LYS A 398 -1.41 18.30 3.51
#